data_AF-G3Y886-F1
#
_entry.id   AF-G3Y886-F1
#
_cell.length_a   1.000
_cell.length_b   1.000
_cell.length_c   1.000
_cell.angle_alpha   90.00
_cell.angle_beta   90.00
_cell.angle_gamma   90.00
#
_symmetry.space_group_name_H-M   'P 1'
#
loop_
_entity.id
_entity.type
_entity.pdbx_description
1 polymer ?
#
loop_
_entity_poly.entity_id
_entity_poly.type
_entity_poly.pdbx_seq_one_letter_code
_entity_poly.pdbx_strand_id
1 'polypeptide(L)'
;MAIWLQGPGSGAIADPALKIRPDRGGAIVQPSRPDAKQGAVHFILPAPPRENPNITSVDVDFETDSAYVDAVAIRFANMEAFRERFPRPKTSSFHIDVPRGEAEYNGRGVVVTVYVKFQEYRAVVDFDQVRIAVE
;
A
#
# COMPACT_ATOMS: atom_id res chain seq x y z
N MET A 1 -3.45 5.94 -22.36
CA MET A 1 -2.21 5.19 -22.13
C MET A 1 -1.92 5.33 -20.67
N ALA A 2 -2.07 4.25 -19.91
CA ALA A 2 -1.79 4.22 -18.49
C ALA A 2 -0.34 4.61 -18.20
N ILE A 3 -0.16 5.58 -17.31
CA ILE A 3 1.14 5.93 -16.73
C ILE A 3 1.23 5.23 -15.38
N TRP A 4 2.32 4.53 -15.11
CA TRP A 4 2.57 3.90 -13.84
C TRP A 4 3.41 4.79 -12.94
N LEU A 5 2.89 5.08 -11.75
CA LEU A 5 3.57 5.82 -10.70
C LEU A 5 3.88 4.86 -9.57
N GLN A 6 5.08 4.94 -9.00
CA GLN A 6 5.56 3.95 -8.03
C GLN A 6 6.05 4.60 -6.74
N GLY A 7 5.81 3.92 -5.62
CA GLY A 7 6.38 4.18 -4.31
C GLY A 7 7.22 2.97 -3.88
N PRO A 8 8.56 3.10 -3.77
CA PRO A 8 9.42 1.99 -3.37
C PRO A 8 9.21 1.65 -1.89
N GLY A 9 9.39 0.37 -1.54
CA GLY A 9 9.32 -0.10 -0.16
C GLY A 9 10.30 0.62 0.75
N SER A 10 11.51 0.96 0.28
CA SER A 10 12.47 1.73 1.06
C SER A 10 11.96 3.12 1.51
N GLY A 11 10.94 3.66 0.85
CA GLY A 11 10.27 4.92 1.20
C GLY A 11 8.99 4.76 2.01
N ALA A 12 8.63 3.53 2.38
CA ALA A 12 7.41 3.25 3.12
C ALA A 12 7.49 3.75 4.57
N ILE A 13 6.35 4.18 5.10
CA ILE A 13 6.18 4.66 6.47
C ILE A 13 5.17 3.75 7.16
N ALA A 14 5.52 3.17 8.30
CA ALA A 14 4.63 2.28 9.02
C ALA A 14 4.00 2.96 10.25
N ASP A 15 2.81 2.52 10.63
CA ASP A 15 2.17 2.92 11.89
C ASP A 15 3.05 2.59 13.10
N PRO A 16 2.89 3.29 14.25
CA PRO A 16 3.66 3.01 15.47
C PRO A 16 3.51 1.59 16.03
N ALA A 17 2.44 0.89 15.65
CA ALA A 17 2.20 -0.51 15.99
C ALA A 17 3.20 -1.46 15.29
N LEU A 18 3.87 -1.00 14.23
CA LEU A 18 4.77 -1.78 13.40
C LEU A 18 6.21 -1.26 13.52
N LYS A 19 7.17 -2.14 13.25
CA LYS A 19 8.57 -1.78 13.01
C LYS A 19 8.84 -1.96 11.53
N ILE A 20 9.47 -0.96 10.93
CA ILE A 20 9.91 -0.98 9.54
C ILE A 20 11.43 -0.83 9.47
N ARG A 21 12.06 -1.60 8.58
CA ARG A 21 13.48 -1.44 8.25
C ARG A 21 13.66 -1.58 6.73
N PRO A 22 14.50 -0.75 6.10
CA PRO A 22 14.84 -0.93 4.69
C PRO A 22 15.53 -2.28 4.46
N ASP A 23 15.26 -2.93 3.32
CA ASP A 23 16.02 -4.10 2.85
C ASP A 23 16.10 -4.10 1.32
N ARG A 24 17.30 -4.15 0.76
CA ARG A 24 17.57 -4.28 -0.70
C ARG A 24 16.74 -3.40 -1.66
N GLY A 25 16.25 -2.24 -1.22
CA GLY A 25 15.38 -1.35 -2.01
C GLY A 25 13.88 -1.44 -1.66
N GLY A 26 13.49 -2.49 -0.95
CA GLY A 26 12.19 -2.67 -0.31
C GLY A 26 12.20 -2.32 1.18
N ALA A 27 11.23 -2.87 1.92
CA ALA A 27 11.10 -2.72 3.35
C ALA A 27 10.51 -3.96 4.03
N ILE A 28 11.22 -4.42 5.07
CA ILE A 28 10.72 -5.45 5.97
C ILE A 28 9.90 -4.80 7.08
N VAL A 29 8.66 -5.23 7.21
CA VAL A 29 7.69 -4.77 8.21
C VAL A 29 7.32 -5.92 9.13
N GLN A 30 7.33 -5.66 10.43
CA GLN A 30 7.01 -6.64 11.48
C GLN A 30 6.24 -5.98 12.63
N PRO A 31 5.53 -6.73 13.48
CA PRO A 31 4.91 -6.19 14.69
C PRO A 31 5.95 -5.52 15.61
N SER A 32 5.60 -4.38 16.20
CA SER A 32 6.46 -3.73 17.19
C SER A 32 6.43 -4.42 18.56
N ARG A 33 5.31 -5.07 18.89
CA ARG A 33 5.00 -5.75 20.16
C ARG A 33 4.12 -6.99 19.91
N PRO A 34 4.07 -7.98 20.82
CA PRO A 34 3.33 -9.22 20.62
C PRO A 34 1.81 -9.07 20.43
N ASP A 35 1.23 -8.00 20.94
CA ASP A 35 -0.19 -7.65 20.85
C ASP A 35 -0.53 -6.82 19.60
N ALA A 36 0.48 -6.22 18.96
CA ALA A 36 0.34 -5.39 17.76
C ALA A 36 0.18 -6.23 16.48
N LYS A 37 -0.90 -7.00 16.40
CA LYS A 37 -1.17 -7.94 15.28
C LYS A 37 -1.67 -7.30 14.00
N GLN A 38 -1.80 -5.97 13.96
CA GLN A 38 -2.29 -5.24 12.81
C GLN A 38 -1.70 -3.84 12.75
N GLY A 39 -1.62 -3.28 11.55
CA GLY A 39 -1.24 -1.89 11.33
C GLY A 39 -1.31 -1.53 9.85
N ALA A 40 -0.96 -0.29 9.54
CA ALA A 40 -0.88 0.20 8.18
C ALA A 40 0.56 0.53 7.76
N VAL A 41 0.82 0.34 6.47
CA VAL A 41 2.05 0.75 5.79
C VAL A 41 1.66 1.74 4.69
N HIS A 42 2.30 2.90 4.68
CA HIS A 42 1.99 4.02 3.81
C HIS A 42 3.11 4.21 2.78
N PHE A 43 2.71 4.27 1.51
CA PHE A 43 3.59 4.53 0.38
C PHE A 43 3.22 5.89 -0.19
N ILE A 44 4.17 6.83 -0.21
CA ILE A 44 3.98 8.14 -0.83
C ILE A 44 4.36 8.01 -2.30
N LEU A 45 3.45 8.34 -3.19
CA LEU A 45 3.67 8.23 -4.63
C LEU A 45 3.85 9.61 -5.27
N PRO A 46 4.56 9.69 -6.42
CA PRO A 46 4.58 10.90 -7.24
C PRO A 46 3.18 11.39 -7.59
N ALA A 47 3.04 12.70 -7.77
CA ALA A 47 1.79 13.30 -8.21
C ALA A 47 1.42 12.82 -9.64
N PRO A 48 0.18 12.37 -9.87
CA PRO A 48 -0.35 12.15 -11.20
C PRO A 48 -0.28 13.40 -12.09
N PRO A 49 -0.04 13.23 -13.41
CA PRO A 49 -0.19 14.30 -14.38
C PRO A 49 -1.62 14.88 -14.35
N ARG A 50 -1.75 16.18 -14.61
CA ARG A 50 -3.07 16.85 -14.54
C ARG A 50 -4.00 16.40 -15.66
N GLU A 51 -3.43 15.95 -16.77
CA GLU A 51 -4.15 15.48 -17.94
C GLU A 51 -4.80 14.10 -17.70
N ASN A 52 -4.27 13.33 -16.75
CA ASN A 52 -4.67 11.94 -16.45
C ASN A 52 -4.93 11.77 -14.93
N PRO A 53 -6.01 12.37 -14.39
CA PRO A 53 -6.22 12.41 -12.95
C PRO A 53 -6.81 11.10 -12.39
N ASN A 54 -7.32 10.19 -13.22
CA ASN A 54 -8.02 9.01 -12.71
C ASN A 54 -7.02 7.93 -12.35
N ILE A 55 -7.04 7.47 -11.11
CA ILE A 55 -6.35 6.24 -10.74
C ILE A 55 -7.22 5.06 -11.15
N THR A 56 -6.68 4.19 -11.99
CA THR A 56 -7.41 3.05 -12.58
C THR A 56 -7.03 1.71 -12.00
N SER A 57 -5.85 1.59 -11.37
CA SER A 57 -5.45 0.36 -10.70
C SER A 57 -4.39 0.59 -9.62
N VAL A 58 -4.22 -0.42 -8.75
CA VAL A 58 -3.13 -0.49 -7.76
C VAL A 58 -2.48 -1.86 -7.81
N ASP A 59 -1.15 -1.89 -7.92
CA ASP A 59 -0.30 -3.07 -7.73
C ASP A 59 0.42 -2.97 -6.39
N VAL A 60 0.43 -4.06 -5.65
CA VAL A 60 1.22 -4.19 -4.41
C VAL A 60 2.13 -5.41 -4.56
N ASP A 61 3.44 -5.15 -4.61
CA ASP A 61 4.48 -6.17 -4.73
C ASP A 61 5.05 -6.47 -3.34
N PHE A 62 4.76 -7.65 -2.81
CA PHE A 62 5.21 -8.09 -1.49
C PHE A 62 5.30 -9.60 -1.34
N GLU A 63 6.11 -10.01 -0.37
CA GLU A 63 6.25 -11.38 0.10
C GLU A 63 6.00 -11.46 1.61
N THR A 64 5.54 -12.61 2.09
CA THR A 64 5.19 -12.83 3.49
C THR A 64 5.21 -14.31 3.81
N ASP A 65 5.48 -14.64 5.08
CA ASP A 65 5.40 -16.01 5.60
C ASP A 65 4.12 -16.17 6.46
N SER A 66 4.04 -15.42 7.56
CA SER A 66 2.96 -15.51 8.57
C SER A 66 2.16 -14.21 8.74
N ALA A 67 1.96 -13.46 7.66
CA ALA A 67 1.17 -12.23 7.61
C ALA A 67 0.37 -12.11 6.31
N TYR A 68 -0.62 -11.23 6.29
CA TYR A 68 -1.47 -11.02 5.12
C TYR A 68 -1.96 -9.57 5.03
N VAL A 69 -2.30 -9.17 3.80
CA VAL A 69 -2.96 -7.89 3.51
C VAL A 69 -4.47 -8.11 3.45
N ASP A 70 -5.23 -7.34 4.22
CA ASP A 70 -6.70 -7.44 4.26
C ASP A 70 -7.42 -6.25 3.62
N ALA A 71 -6.71 -5.15 3.36
CA ALA A 71 -7.22 -4.02 2.61
C ALA A 71 -6.11 -3.17 2.00
N VAL A 72 -6.46 -2.42 0.97
CA VAL A 72 -5.67 -1.32 0.40
C VAL A 72 -6.54 -0.09 0.27
N ALA A 73 -5.98 1.08 0.55
CA ALA A 73 -6.67 2.35 0.35
C ALA A 73 -5.80 3.34 -0.42
N ILE A 74 -6.44 4.16 -1.23
CA ILE A 74 -5.85 5.35 -1.86
C ILE A 74 -6.29 6.56 -1.04
N ARG A 75 -5.34 7.44 -0.70
CA ARG A 75 -5.60 8.64 0.08
C ARG A 75 -5.02 9.87 -0.60
N PHE A 76 -5.77 10.97 -0.58
CA PHE A 76 -5.32 12.30 -1.03
C PHE A 76 -5.29 13.25 0.17
N ALA A 77 -4.11 13.77 0.53
CA ALA A 77 -3.90 14.53 1.77
C ALA A 77 -4.57 13.89 3.01
N ASN A 78 -4.28 12.60 3.22
CA ASN A 78 -4.80 11.78 4.33
C ASN A 78 -6.30 11.48 4.31
N MET A 79 -7.08 12.04 3.37
CA MET A 79 -8.48 11.67 3.17
C MET A 79 -8.56 10.41 2.31
N GLU A 80 -9.31 9.41 2.75
CA GLU A 80 -9.55 8.18 2.00
C GLU A 80 -10.42 8.49 0.78
N ALA A 81 -9.87 8.25 -0.42
CA ALA A 81 -10.59 8.40 -1.67
C ALA A 81 -11.23 7.09 -2.10
N PHE A 82 -10.47 6.00 -1.97
CA PHE A 82 -10.90 4.65 -2.32
C PHE A 82 -10.35 3.66 -1.31
N ARG A 83 -11.11 2.59 -1.06
CA ARG A 83 -10.66 1.47 -0.22
C ARG A 83 -11.24 0.16 -0.71
N GLU A 84 -10.35 -0.76 -1.02
CA GLU A 84 -10.68 -2.15 -1.29
C GLU A 84 -10.43 -2.98 -0.03
N ARG A 85 -11.45 -3.73 0.42
CA ARG A 85 -11.32 -4.69 1.52
C ARG A 85 -11.43 -6.09 0.95
N PHE A 86 -10.45 -6.93 1.22
CA PHE A 86 -10.40 -8.27 0.66
C PHE A 86 -11.19 -9.26 1.52
N PRO A 87 -12.27 -9.88 0.99
CA PRO A 87 -12.98 -10.94 1.70
C PRO A 87 -12.09 -12.17 1.97
N ARG A 88 -11.11 -12.39 1.08
CA ARG A 88 -10.03 -13.38 1.24
C ARG A 88 -8.71 -12.63 1.33
N PRO A 89 -8.01 -12.68 2.47
CA PRO A 89 -6.74 -12.00 2.62
C PRO A 89 -5.72 -12.35 1.56
N LYS A 90 -4.90 -11.38 1.18
CA LYS A 90 -3.81 -11.55 0.21
C LYS A 90 -2.54 -11.94 0.95
N THR A 91 -1.94 -13.06 0.54
CA THR A 91 -0.68 -13.59 1.11
C THR A 91 0.48 -13.50 0.12
N SER A 92 0.28 -12.85 -1.02
CA SER A 92 1.28 -12.58 -2.05
C SER A 92 0.83 -11.37 -2.88
N SER A 93 1.75 -10.83 -3.67
CA SER A 93 1.54 -9.71 -4.60
C SER A 93 0.22 -9.79 -5.36
N PHE A 94 -0.44 -8.64 -5.54
CA PHE A 94 -1.74 -8.58 -6.19
C PHE A 94 -1.95 -7.27 -6.95
N HIS A 95 -2.91 -7.35 -7.88
CA HIS A 95 -3.47 -6.25 -8.64
C HIS A 95 -4.93 -6.01 -8.21
N ILE A 96 -5.34 -4.74 -8.15
CA ILE A 96 -6.73 -4.34 -8.04
C ILE A 96 -7.08 -3.29 -9.09
N ASP A 97 -8.25 -3.43 -9.70
CA ASP A 97 -8.87 -2.40 -10.52
C ASP A 97 -9.56 -1.38 -9.63
N VAL A 98 -9.44 -0.10 -9.97
CA VAL A 98 -10.14 1.01 -9.33
C VAL A 98 -11.23 1.49 -10.27
N PRO A 99 -12.52 1.41 -9.89
CA PRO A 99 -13.59 1.88 -10.75
C PRO A 99 -13.44 3.37 -11.07
N ARG A 100 -13.73 3.73 -12.32
CA ARG A 100 -13.59 5.11 -12.80
C ARG A 100 -14.43 6.07 -11.94
N GLY A 101 -13.81 7.16 -11.49
CA GLY A 101 -14.45 8.19 -10.66
C GLY A 101 -14.37 7.95 -9.15
N GLU A 102 -13.93 6.77 -8.69
CA GLU A 102 -13.74 6.49 -7.26
C GLU A 102 -12.48 7.17 -6.71
N ALA A 103 -11.42 7.30 -7.53
CA ALA A 103 -10.14 7.87 -7.12
C ALA A 103 -9.63 8.88 -8.15
N GLU A 104 -10.26 10.06 -8.20
CA GLU A 104 -9.83 11.18 -9.03
C GLU A 104 -8.83 12.08 -8.28
N TYR A 105 -7.65 12.24 -8.85
CA TYR A 105 -6.57 13.05 -8.29
C TYR A 105 -6.98 14.53 -8.20
N ASN A 106 -6.97 15.07 -6.99
CA ASN A 106 -7.42 16.42 -6.68
C ASN A 106 -6.27 17.43 -6.47
N GLY A 107 -5.07 17.14 -6.96
CA GLY A 107 -3.91 18.02 -6.82
C GLY A 107 -3.19 17.96 -5.47
N ARG A 108 -3.51 16.98 -4.61
CA ARG A 108 -2.90 16.79 -3.28
C ARG A 108 -2.10 15.50 -3.23
N GLY A 109 -1.08 15.43 -2.36
CA GLY A 109 -0.21 14.24 -2.22
C GLY A 109 -0.96 12.91 -2.18
N VAL A 110 -0.48 11.95 -2.98
CA VAL A 110 -1.06 10.61 -3.13
C VAL A 110 -0.35 9.65 -2.19
N VAL A 111 -1.14 8.94 -1.39
CA VAL A 111 -0.65 7.89 -0.50
C VAL A 111 -1.44 6.62 -0.75
N VAL A 112 -0.75 5.53 -1.01
CA VAL A 112 -1.35 4.19 -0.94
C VAL A 112 -1.07 3.61 0.43
N THR A 113 -2.13 3.21 1.12
CA THR A 113 -2.07 2.57 2.43
C THR A 113 -2.40 1.09 2.28
N VAL A 114 -1.46 0.24 2.68
CA VAL A 114 -1.64 -1.21 2.74
C VAL A 114 -1.89 -1.61 4.20
N TYR A 115 -3.02 -2.26 4.46
CA TYR A 115 -3.39 -2.74 5.80
C TYR A 115 -2.92 -4.19 5.95
N VAL A 116 -2.04 -4.40 6.94
CA VAL A 116 -1.40 -5.69 7.21
C VAL A 116 -1.88 -6.27 8.53
N LYS A 117 -2.00 -7.59 8.57
CA LYS A 117 -2.28 -8.37 9.76
C LYS A 117 -1.27 -9.51 9.90
N PHE A 118 -0.80 -9.71 11.12
CA PHE A 118 0.23 -10.68 11.47
C PHE A 118 -0.40 -11.79 12.30
N GLN A 119 -0.14 -13.04 11.92
CA GLN A 119 -0.63 -14.20 12.66
C GLN A 119 0.14 -14.38 13.98
N GLU A 120 1.42 -14.01 13.97
CA GLU A 120 2.34 -14.11 15.10
C GLU A 120 3.31 -12.92 15.18
N TYR A 121 3.96 -12.74 16.33
CA TYR A 121 4.86 -11.61 16.59
C TYR A 121 6.12 -11.61 15.70
N ARG A 122 6.60 -12.79 15.30
CA ARG A 122 7.81 -12.95 14.48
C ARG A 122 7.53 -12.87 12.97
N ALA A 123 6.27 -12.75 12.58
CA ALA A 123 5.88 -12.65 11.18
C ALA A 123 6.45 -11.38 10.55
N VAL A 124 6.81 -11.49 9.28
CA VAL A 124 7.36 -10.41 8.47
C VAL A 124 6.58 -10.28 7.18
N VAL A 125 6.47 -9.05 6.71
CA VAL A 125 6.06 -8.71 5.34
C VAL A 125 7.21 -7.95 4.71
N ASP A 126 7.67 -8.42 3.55
CA ASP A 126 8.68 -7.72 2.75
C ASP A 126 7.99 -7.03 1.57
N PHE A 127 7.99 -5.71 1.57
CA PHE A 127 7.42 -4.90 0.50
C PHE A 127 8.51 -4.45 -0.46
N ASP A 128 8.38 -4.81 -1.73
CA ASP A 128 9.27 -4.29 -2.77
C ASP A 128 8.80 -2.90 -3.22
N GLN A 129 7.55 -2.81 -3.67
CA GLN A 129 6.97 -1.55 -4.14
C GLN A 129 5.45 -1.57 -4.19
N VAL A 130 4.87 -0.37 -4.31
CA VAL A 130 3.46 -0.17 -4.64
C VAL A 130 3.36 0.73 -5.86
N ARG A 131 2.47 0.39 -6.79
CA ARG A 131 2.29 1.14 -8.05
C ARG A 131 0.83 1.47 -8.26
N ILE A 132 0.58 2.60 -8.91
CA ILE A 132 -0.76 2.99 -9.39
C ILE A 132 -0.70 3.27 -10.88
N ALA A 133 -1.73 2.86 -11.62
CA ALA A 133 -1.94 3.30 -12.98
C ALA A 133 -2.83 4.54 -13.02
N VAL A 134 -2.47 5.51 -13.86
CA VAL A 134 -3.27 6.73 -14.06
C VAL A 134 -3.59 6.99 -15.52
N GLU A 135 -4.83 7.44 -15.77
CA GLU A 135 -5.41 7.73 -17.08
C GLU A 135 -6.29 8.99 -17.12
#